data_AF-A0A014M2C8-F1
#
_entry.id   AF-A0A014M2C8-F1
#
_cell.length_a   1.000
_cell.length_b   1.000
_cell.length_c   1.000
_cell.angle_alpha   90.00
_cell.angle_beta   90.00
_cell.angle_gamma   90.00
#
_symmetry.space_group_name_H-M   'P 1'
#
loop_
_entity.id
_entity.type
_entity.pdbx_description
1 polymer ?
#
loop_
_entity_poly.entity_id
_entity_poly.type
_entity_poly.pdbx_seq_one_letter_code
_entity_poly.pdbx_strand_id
1 'polypeptide(L)'
;MQTAKLVRKVAGFVICFIVAFMLSRYGMPLYSLTARLVDYSHQTFSHYQDDVYEAGTDPVTFFSLLAVITIYAVALYWLVKIVVTKVRGR
;
A
#
# COMPACT_ATOMS: atom_id res chain seq x y z
N MET A 1 18.82 -12.39 -19.17
CA MET A 1 18.68 -12.96 -17.81
C MET A 1 18.37 -11.92 -16.72
N GLN A 2 18.92 -10.71 -16.77
CA GLN A 2 18.67 -9.67 -15.76
C GLN A 2 17.22 -9.17 -15.74
N THR A 3 16.61 -9.02 -16.92
CA THR A 3 15.19 -8.69 -17.11
C THR A 3 14.27 -9.72 -16.46
N ALA A 4 14.50 -11.02 -16.66
CA ALA A 4 13.70 -12.07 -16.04
C ALA A 4 13.76 -12.05 -14.50
N LYS A 5 14.92 -11.75 -13.92
CA LYS A 5 15.07 -11.60 -12.45
C LYS A 5 14.32 -10.36 -11.93
N LEU A 6 14.34 -9.26 -12.68
CA LEU A 6 13.59 -8.04 -12.33
C LEU A 6 12.09 -8.29 -12.40
N VAL A 7 11.60 -8.88 -13.49
CA VAL A 7 10.18 -9.21 -13.69
C VAL A 7 9.67 -10.08 -12.54
N ARG A 8 10.43 -11.09 -12.11
CA ARG A 8 10.04 -11.94 -10.97
C ARG A 8 9.92 -11.16 -9.66
N LYS A 9 10.81 -10.21 -9.38
CA LYS A 9 10.73 -9.37 -8.17
C LYS A 9 9.52 -8.44 -8.23
N VAL A 10 9.31 -7.78 -9.37
CA VAL A 10 8.15 -6.91 -9.58
C VAL A 10 6.85 -7.68 -9.45
N ALA A 11 6.74 -8.86 -10.07
CA ALA A 11 5.57 -9.72 -9.94
C ALA A 11 5.30 -10.12 -8.48
N GLY A 12 6.35 -10.49 -7.73
CA GLY A 12 6.23 -10.79 -6.30
C GLY A 12 5.74 -9.58 -5.48
N PHE A 13 6.23 -8.39 -5.79
CA PHE A 13 5.75 -7.16 -5.16
C PHE A 13 4.29 -6.85 -5.51
N VAL A 14 3.89 -6.99 -6.78
CA VAL A 14 2.49 -6.81 -7.21
C VAL A 14 1.55 -7.74 -6.46
N ILE A 15 1.93 -9.00 -6.25
CA ILE A 15 1.15 -9.94 -5.45
C ILE A 15 1.02 -9.45 -4.00
N CYS A 16 2.13 -8.99 -3.39
CA CYS A 16 2.09 -8.42 -2.03
C CYS A 16 1.19 -7.18 -1.94
N PHE A 17 1.18 -6.35 -2.99
CA PHE A 17 0.32 -5.18 -3.09
C PHE A 17 -1.16 -5.58 -3.15
N ILE A 18 -1.53 -6.55 -3.99
CA ILE A 18 -2.90 -7.06 -4.07
C ILE A 18 -3.34 -7.64 -2.73
N VAL A 19 -2.47 -8.42 -2.06
CA VAL A 19 -2.79 -8.99 -0.74
C VAL A 19 -2.95 -7.89 0.31
N ALA A 20 -2.06 -6.90 0.36
CA ALA A 20 -2.18 -5.76 1.27
C ALA A 20 -3.48 -4.97 1.03
N PHE A 21 -3.85 -4.76 -0.23
CA PHE A 21 -5.10 -4.13 -0.61
C PHE A 21 -6.30 -4.94 -0.10
N MET A 22 -6.31 -6.25 -0.35
CA MET A 22 -7.40 -7.14 0.10
C MET A 22 -7.58 -7.12 1.61
N LEU A 23 -6.48 -7.10 2.37
CA LEU A 23 -6.49 -7.03 3.84
C LEU A 23 -6.91 -5.66 4.39
N SER A 24 -6.86 -4.62 3.57
CA SER A 24 -7.23 -3.26 3.93
C SER A 24 -8.69 -2.91 3.63
N ARG A 25 -9.47 -3.83 3.06
CA ARG A 25 -10.90 -3.62 2.74
C ARG A 25 -11.79 -3.71 3.96
N TYR A 26 -12.99 -3.12 3.90
CA TYR A 26 -13.96 -3.18 4.99
C TYR A 26 -14.17 -4.61 5.53
N GLY A 27 -14.15 -4.76 6.86
CA GLY A 27 -14.28 -6.06 7.55
C GLY A 27 -12.98 -6.89 7.60
N MET A 28 -11.88 -6.41 7.05
CA MET A 28 -10.57 -7.08 7.07
C MET A 28 -9.65 -6.49 8.15
N PRO A 29 -8.63 -7.23 8.60
CA PRO A 29 -7.87 -6.85 9.80
C PRO A 29 -7.09 -5.54 9.70
N LEU A 30 -6.69 -5.10 8.50
CA LEU A 30 -5.97 -3.83 8.35
C LEU A 30 -6.90 -2.63 8.14
N TYR A 31 -8.21 -2.84 7.94
CA TYR A 31 -9.14 -1.77 7.59
C TYR A 31 -9.16 -0.63 8.59
N SER A 32 -9.29 -0.93 9.88
CA SER A 32 -9.40 0.09 10.93
C SER A 32 -8.18 1.00 10.99
N LEU A 33 -6.99 0.43 10.78
CA LEU A 33 -5.73 1.18 10.75
C LEU A 33 -5.59 1.98 9.46
N THR A 34 -5.95 1.40 8.32
CA THR A 34 -5.96 2.09 7.02
C THR A 34 -6.93 3.27 7.03
N ALA A 35 -8.16 3.08 7.51
CA ALA A 35 -9.16 4.14 7.62
C ALA A 35 -8.64 5.29 8.49
N ARG A 36 -8.09 4.97 9.67
CA ARG A 36 -7.52 5.99 10.57
C ARG A 36 -6.38 6.79 9.94
N LEU A 37 -5.50 6.15 9.18
CA LEU A 37 -4.39 6.83 8.50
C LEU A 37 -4.89 7.75 7.39
N VAL A 38 -5.89 7.30 6.63
CA VAL A 38 -6.50 8.06 5.53
C VAL A 38 -7.31 9.24 6.05
N ASP A 39 -8.06 9.05 7.14
CA ASP A 39 -8.79 10.15 7.78
C ASP A 39 -7.83 11.21 8.33
N TYR A 40 -6.74 10.77 8.96
CA TYR A 40 -5.72 11.67 9.48
C TYR A 40 -5.05 12.48 8.35
N SER A 41 -4.69 11.82 7.24
CA SER A 41 -4.09 12.52 6.11
C SER A 41 -5.09 13.46 5.44
N HIS A 42 -6.34 13.05 5.26
CA HIS A 42 -7.39 13.95 4.74
C HIS A 42 -7.51 15.20 5.61
N GLN A 43 -7.68 15.07 6.92
CA GLN A 43 -7.77 16.21 7.84
C GLN A 43 -6.52 17.11 7.82
N THR A 44 -5.35 16.53 7.54
CA THR A 44 -4.07 17.27 7.55
C THR A 44 -3.78 17.96 6.23
N PHE A 45 -4.28 17.44 5.10
CA PHE A 45 -3.88 17.92 3.78
C PHE A 45 -5.04 18.44 2.92
N SER A 46 -6.30 18.28 3.35
CA SER A 46 -7.47 18.71 2.56
C SER A 46 -7.46 20.22 2.29
N HIS A 47 -6.97 21.03 3.22
CA HIS A 47 -6.91 22.49 3.06
C HIS A 47 -5.96 22.97 1.96
N TYR A 48 -5.06 22.10 1.47
CA TYR A 48 -4.21 22.43 0.31
C TYR A 48 -4.96 22.28 -1.04
N GLN A 49 -6.22 21.84 -1.03
CA GLN A 49 -6.96 21.48 -2.24
C GLN A 49 -8.10 22.44 -2.58
N ASP A 50 -8.50 23.32 -1.65
CA ASP A 50 -9.75 24.10 -1.70
C ASP A 50 -9.94 24.96 -2.98
N ASP A 51 -8.86 25.34 -3.67
CA ASP A 51 -8.91 26.17 -4.90
C ASP A 51 -8.31 25.50 -6.15
N VAL A 52 -7.80 24.27 -6.04
CA VAL A 52 -7.04 23.62 -7.14
C VAL A 52 -7.88 22.58 -7.88
N TYR A 53 -8.81 21.93 -7.19
CA TYR A 53 -9.57 20.82 -7.74
C TYR A 53 -11.07 21.07 -7.75
N GLU A 54 -11.79 20.38 -8.65
CA GLU A 54 -13.24 20.47 -8.73
C GLU A 54 -13.92 19.96 -7.46
N ALA A 55 -15.05 20.58 -7.10
CA ALA A 55 -15.82 20.20 -5.92
C ALA A 55 -16.22 18.71 -5.98
N GLY A 56 -15.93 17.98 -4.90
CA GLY A 56 -16.22 16.55 -4.79
C GLY A 56 -15.06 15.64 -5.25
N THR A 57 -13.97 16.20 -5.78
CA THR A 57 -12.73 15.44 -5.92
C THR A 57 -12.02 15.36 -4.57
N ASP A 58 -11.53 14.18 -4.22
CA ASP A 58 -10.74 13.96 -3.01
C ASP A 58 -9.41 13.26 -3.34
N PRO A 59 -8.46 14.01 -3.93
CA PRO A 59 -7.14 13.47 -4.22
C PRO A 59 -6.39 13.07 -2.95
N VAL A 60 -6.62 13.73 -1.79
CA VAL A 60 -5.89 13.36 -0.57
C VAL A 60 -6.18 11.92 -0.20
N THR A 61 -7.45 11.53 -0.07
CA THR A 61 -7.77 10.17 0.38
C THR A 61 -7.30 9.13 -0.62
N PHE A 62 -7.41 9.40 -1.93
CA PHE A 62 -6.91 8.50 -2.97
C PHE A 62 -5.40 8.24 -2.85
N PHE A 63 -4.59 9.31 -2.80
CA PHE A 63 -3.14 9.18 -2.68
C PHE A 63 -2.72 8.59 -1.33
N SER A 64 -3.45 8.93 -0.28
CA SER A 64 -3.22 8.38 1.07
C SER A 64 -3.47 6.87 1.11
N LEU A 65 -4.57 6.41 0.52
CA LEU A 65 -4.85 4.98 0.37
C LEU A 65 -3.73 4.28 -0.39
N LEU A 66 -3.35 4.81 -1.57
CA LEU A 66 -2.26 4.24 -2.37
C LEU A 66 -0.95 4.17 -1.59
N ALA A 67 -0.58 5.24 -0.87
CA ALA A 67 0.63 5.30 -0.06
C ALA A 67 0.60 4.26 1.06
N VAL A 68 -0.48 4.19 1.84
CA VAL A 68 -0.64 3.25 2.95
C VAL A 68 -0.57 1.80 2.47
N ILE A 69 -1.29 1.46 1.39
CA ILE A 69 -1.27 0.12 0.81
C ILE A 69 0.12 -0.23 0.28
N THR A 70 0.82 0.73 -0.33
CA THR A 70 2.20 0.54 -0.80
C THR A 70 3.15 0.25 0.37
N ILE A 71 3.02 0.97 1.48
CA ILE A 71 3.82 0.73 2.70
C ILE A 71 3.60 -0.70 3.22
N TYR A 72 2.34 -1.16 3.30
CA TYR A 72 2.04 -2.54 3.68
C TYR A 72 2.59 -3.55 2.69
N ALA A 73 2.50 -3.29 1.39
CA ALA A 73 3.04 -4.16 0.36
C ALA A 73 4.56 -4.31 0.48
N VAL A 74 5.27 -3.22 0.77
CA VAL A 74 6.71 -3.23 1.04
C VAL A 74 7.01 -4.06 2.29
N ALA A 75 6.28 -3.84 3.38
CA ALA A 75 6.45 -4.61 4.62
C ALA A 75 6.22 -6.12 4.39
N LEU A 76 5.13 -6.50 3.71
CA LEU A 76 4.83 -7.88 3.36
C LEU A 76 5.90 -8.49 2.46
N TYR A 77 6.35 -7.77 1.43
CA TYR A 77 7.39 -8.24 0.53
C TYR A 77 8.72 -8.50 1.27
N TRP A 78 9.09 -7.62 2.21
CA TRP A 78 10.24 -7.83 3.08
C TRP A 78 10.08 -9.03 4.01
N LEU A 79 8.91 -9.19 4.64
CA LEU A 79 8.62 -10.35 5.49
C LEU A 79 8.71 -11.66 4.71
N VAL A 80 8.07 -11.73 3.54
CA VAL A 80 8.14 -12.90 2.65
C VAL A 80 9.57 -13.19 2.25
N LYS A 81 10.35 -12.16 1.89
CA LYS A 81 11.77 -12.32 1.54
C LYS A 81 12.56 -12.90 2.71
N ILE A 82 12.37 -12.40 3.92
CA ILE A 82 13.04 -12.90 5.14
C ILE A 82 12.68 -14.37 5.38
N VAL A 83 11.39 -14.70 5.33
CA VAL A 83 10.89 -16.08 5.52
C VAL A 83 11.49 -17.02 4.47
N VAL A 84 11.45 -16.64 3.20
CA VAL A 84 12.04 -17.45 2.10
C VAL A 84 13.55 -17.63 2.29
N THR A 85 14.27 -16.58 2.72
CA THR A 85 15.72 -16.71 2.99
C THR A 85 16.04 -17.64 4.16
N LYS A 86 15.22 -17.62 5.23
CA LYS A 86 15.38 -18.54 6.37
C LYS A 86 15.04 -19.99 5.99
N VAL A 87 13.93 -20.20 5.28
CA VAL A 87 13.46 -21.55 4.91
C VAL A 87 14.38 -22.20 3.88
N ARG A 88 14.99 -21.42 2.98
CA ARG A 88 15.90 -21.95 1.95
C ARG A 88 17.27 -22.39 2.47
N GLY A 89 17.49 -22.40 3.80
CA GLY A 89 18.70 -22.96 4.40
C GLY A 89 19.95 -22.17 4.05
N ARG A 90 19.98 -20.90 4.44
CA ARG A 90 21.22 -20.29 4.92
C ARG A 90 21.18 -20.26 6.43
#